data_AF-A0A6M1T0Y6-F1
#
_entry.id   AF-A0A6M1T0Y6-F1
#
_cell.length_a   1.000
_cell.length_b   1.000
_cell.length_c   1.000
_cell.angle_alpha   90.00
_cell.angle_beta   90.00
_cell.angle_gamma   90.00
#
_symmetry.space_group_name_H-M   'P 1'
#
loop_
_entity.id
_entity.type
_entity.pdbx_description
1 polymer ?
#
loop_
_entity_poly.entity_id
_entity_poly.type
_entity_poly.pdbx_seq_one_letter_code
_entity_poly.pdbx_strand_id
1 'polypeptide(L)'
;MPVEPNQELPARITSISVQKKNKERYSIYVEEGFLVGVSESTLIDLKLAKGVEVTPQLFQKIQREEGRFAIKSYILKLLGRRDHARKELLTKARKKDYPEEVVITILDELEEKGYINEESFAEKFTADKFNLNQWGPSKIKAHLYKKGISSHIIEKSIANYFEDVELKETYKNLVLKRKRRFLKEENLLKRKKKIFDYLNRKGFKPNSIFKHMDELMDMVSE
;
A
#
# COMPACT_ATOMS: atom_id res chain seq x y z
N MET A 1 -21.59 9.25 6.83
CA MET A 1 -22.81 9.93 7.31
C MET A 1 -23.23 9.26 8.60
N PRO A 2 -23.64 10.00 9.64
CA PRO A 2 -24.23 9.39 10.83
C PRO A 2 -25.47 8.61 10.39
N VAL A 3 -25.57 7.35 10.81
CA VAL A 3 -26.77 6.54 10.61
C VAL A 3 -27.76 7.03 11.66
N GLU A 4 -28.96 7.45 11.30
CA GLU A 4 -29.92 7.82 12.35
C GLU A 4 -30.25 6.60 13.22
N PRO A 5 -30.42 6.77 14.54
CA PRO A 5 -30.84 5.66 15.38
C PRO A 5 -32.18 5.14 14.85
N ASN A 6 -32.33 3.82 14.80
CA ASN A 6 -33.59 3.20 14.39
C ASN A 6 -34.69 3.34 15.48
N GLN A 7 -34.44 4.11 16.54
CA GLN A 7 -35.18 4.14 17.81
C GLN A 7 -35.05 5.52 18.47
N GLU A 8 -36.01 5.90 19.33
CA GLU A 8 -35.95 7.16 20.07
C GLU A 8 -34.84 7.13 21.14
N LEU A 9 -34.12 8.24 21.29
CA LEU A 9 -33.09 8.43 22.31
C LEU A 9 -33.52 9.56 23.26
N PRO A 10 -33.27 9.45 24.58
CA PRO A 10 -32.41 8.47 25.23
C PRO A 10 -33.06 7.09 25.42
N ALA A 11 -32.25 6.04 25.40
CA ALA A 11 -32.71 4.67 25.61
C ALA A 11 -31.78 3.88 26.53
N ARG A 12 -32.32 3.00 27.39
CA ARG A 12 -31.54 2.25 28.38
C ARG A 12 -31.13 0.88 27.86
N ILE A 13 -29.84 0.53 28.03
CA ILE A 13 -29.32 -0.77 27.59
C ILE A 13 -29.95 -1.89 28.42
N THR A 14 -30.71 -2.77 27.77
CA THR A 14 -31.39 -3.91 28.40
C THR A 14 -30.53 -5.18 28.37
N SER A 15 -29.78 -5.39 27.29
CA SER A 15 -28.88 -6.53 27.14
C SER A 15 -27.76 -6.26 26.14
N ILE A 16 -26.67 -7.02 26.29
CA ILE A 16 -25.51 -7.02 25.39
C ILE A 16 -25.18 -8.47 25.07
N SER A 17 -25.00 -8.80 23.80
CA SER A 17 -24.69 -10.17 23.36
C SER A 17 -23.58 -10.20 22.31
N VAL A 18 -22.78 -11.26 22.30
CA VAL A 18 -21.72 -11.48 21.31
C VAL A 18 -22.35 -11.81 19.95
N GLN A 19 -21.83 -11.24 18.87
CA GLN A 19 -22.32 -11.50 17.51
C GLN A 19 -21.93 -12.90 17.01
N LYS A 20 -22.89 -13.60 16.38
CA LYS A 20 -22.71 -14.99 15.93
C LYS A 20 -21.48 -15.21 15.01
N LYS A 21 -21.14 -14.24 14.16
CA LYS A 21 -20.05 -14.36 13.17
C LYS A 21 -18.71 -13.78 13.65
N ASN A 22 -18.72 -12.93 14.68
CA ASN A 22 -17.52 -12.26 15.15
C ASN A 22 -17.56 -12.13 16.67
N LYS A 23 -16.68 -12.87 17.35
CA LYS A 23 -16.61 -12.92 18.82
C LYS A 23 -16.13 -11.62 19.46
N GLU A 24 -15.49 -10.73 18.68
CA GLU A 24 -14.98 -9.43 19.12
C GLU A 24 -15.98 -8.29 18.86
N ARG A 25 -17.21 -8.61 18.41
CA ARG A 25 -18.29 -7.66 18.22
C ARG A 25 -19.49 -7.99 19.09
N TYR A 26 -20.08 -6.96 19.66
CA TYR A 26 -21.20 -7.04 20.59
C TYR A 26 -22.39 -6.29 20.03
N SER A 27 -23.58 -6.87 20.15
CA SER A 27 -24.85 -6.24 19.84
C SER A 27 -25.45 -5.65 21.11
N ILE A 28 -25.78 -4.36 21.08
CA ILE A 28 -26.45 -3.63 22.17
C ILE A 28 -27.95 -3.58 21.88
N TYR A 29 -28.75 -3.93 22.88
CA TYR A 29 -30.21 -3.89 22.84
C TYR A 29 -30.76 -2.93 23.89
N VAL A 30 -31.86 -2.28 23.53
CA VAL A 30 -32.71 -1.48 24.42
C VAL A 30 -34.13 -2.07 24.40
N GLU A 31 -35.10 -1.45 25.08
CA GLU A 31 -36.47 -1.98 25.17
C GLU A 31 -37.13 -2.19 23.80
N GLU A 32 -36.92 -1.24 22.88
CA GLU A 32 -37.45 -1.29 21.52
C GLU A 32 -36.74 -2.31 20.61
N GLY A 33 -35.69 -2.98 21.08
CA GLY A 33 -34.94 -4.00 20.34
C GLY A 33 -33.46 -3.66 20.10
N PHE A 34 -32.92 -4.05 18.95
CA PHE A 34 -31.51 -3.85 18.62
C PHE A 34 -31.22 -2.38 18.34
N LEU A 35 -30.23 -1.82 19.05
CA LEU A 35 -29.80 -0.43 18.89
C LEU A 35 -28.59 -0.30 17.97
N VAL A 36 -27.46 -0.92 18.34
CA VAL A 36 -26.20 -0.77 17.61
C VAL A 36 -25.24 -1.94 17.88
N GLY A 37 -24.40 -2.26 16.91
CA GLY A 37 -23.30 -3.20 17.09
C GLY A 37 -21.99 -2.47 17.35
N VAL A 38 -21.28 -2.82 18.41
CA VAL A 38 -20.01 -2.20 18.82
C VAL A 38 -18.85 -3.20 18.82
N SER A 39 -17.63 -2.71 18.63
CA SER A 39 -16.41 -3.45 18.89
C SER A 39 -16.15 -3.60 20.39
N GLU A 40 -15.33 -4.59 20.77
CA GLU A 40 -14.89 -4.77 22.15
C GLU A 40 -14.24 -3.51 22.74
N SER A 41 -13.38 -2.84 21.98
CA SER A 41 -12.75 -1.58 22.42
C SER A 41 -13.78 -0.50 22.71
N THR A 42 -14.77 -0.30 21.82
CA THR A 42 -15.83 0.71 22.03
C THR A 42 -16.67 0.38 23.27
N LEU A 43 -16.97 -0.91 23.50
CA LEU A 43 -17.70 -1.37 24.68
C LEU A 43 -16.97 -0.98 25.97
N ILE A 44 -15.66 -1.23 26.02
CA ILE A 44 -14.80 -0.96 27.18
C ILE A 44 -14.58 0.54 27.38
N ASP A 45 -14.14 1.25 26.33
CA ASP A 45 -13.73 2.65 26.39
C ASP A 45 -14.91 3.58 26.72
N LEU A 46 -16.11 3.25 26.25
CA LEU A 46 -17.34 3.99 26.54
C LEU A 46 -18.10 3.43 27.74
N LYS A 47 -17.56 2.41 28.42
CA LYS A 47 -18.15 1.77 29.61
C LYS A 47 -19.62 1.37 29.41
N LEU A 48 -19.92 0.82 28.23
CA LEU A 48 -21.27 0.41 27.88
C LEU A 48 -21.61 -0.88 28.63
N ALA A 49 -22.62 -0.80 29.49
CA ALA A 49 -23.07 -1.92 30.30
C ALA A 49 -24.60 -1.91 30.41
N LYS A 50 -25.17 -3.05 30.82
CA LYS A 50 -26.61 -3.13 31.12
C LYS A 50 -26.99 -2.05 32.13
N GLY A 51 -28.07 -1.33 31.84
CA GLY A 51 -28.56 -0.23 32.68
C GLY A 51 -27.96 1.14 32.37
N VAL A 52 -26.97 1.26 31.49
CA VAL A 52 -26.47 2.56 30.99
C VAL A 52 -27.54 3.19 30.09
N GLU A 53 -27.74 4.49 30.26
CA GLU A 53 -28.60 5.29 29.38
C GLU A 53 -27.80 5.81 28.18
N VAL A 54 -28.28 5.48 26.98
CA VAL A 54 -27.70 5.93 25.71
C VAL A 54 -28.39 7.23 25.30
N THR A 55 -27.75 8.35 25.61
CA THR A 55 -28.19 9.67 25.14
C THR A 55 -27.82 9.89 23.67
N PRO A 56 -28.44 10.86 22.97
CA PRO A 56 -28.02 11.23 21.61
C PRO A 56 -26.52 11.53 21.49
N GLN A 57 -25.93 12.18 22.49
CA GLN A 57 -24.50 12.51 22.52
C GLN A 57 -23.63 11.26 22.69
N LEU A 58 -24.02 10.33 23.58
CA LEU A 58 -23.31 9.06 23.72
C LEU A 58 -23.44 8.22 22.46
N PHE A 59 -24.61 8.19 21.83
CA PHE A 59 -24.84 7.48 20.58
C PHE A 59 -23.97 8.03 19.44
N GLN A 60 -23.87 9.36 19.28
CA GLN A 60 -22.96 9.97 18.32
C GLN A 60 -21.50 9.59 18.60
N LYS A 61 -21.09 9.53 19.86
CA LYS A 61 -19.75 9.07 20.24
C LYS A 61 -19.52 7.60 19.86
N ILE A 62 -20.47 6.72 20.12
CA ILE A 62 -20.44 5.31 19.70
C ILE A 62 -20.26 5.20 18.19
N GLN A 63 -21.04 5.95 17.42
CA GLN A 63 -20.94 5.92 15.96
C GLN A 63 -19.58 6.37 15.44
N ARG A 64 -19.02 7.42 16.05
CA ARG A 64 -17.69 7.91 15.70
C ARG A 64 -16.62 6.84 15.94
N GLU A 65 -16.64 6.19 17.11
CA GLU A 65 -15.69 5.12 17.45
C GLU A 65 -15.86 3.91 16.52
N GLU A 66 -17.09 3.50 16.22
CA GLU A 66 -17.31 2.37 15.31
C GLU A 66 -16.93 2.67 13.85
N GLY A 67 -17.19 3.89 13.38
CA GLY A 67 -16.71 4.34 12.07
C GLY A 67 -15.19 4.30 12.00
N ARG A 68 -14.52 4.80 13.04
CA ARG A 68 -13.06 4.77 13.17
C ARG A 68 -12.52 3.34 13.21
N PHE A 69 -13.14 2.48 14.02
CA PHE A 69 -12.79 1.05 14.14
C PHE A 69 -12.90 0.32 12.80
N ALA A 70 -13.97 0.56 12.04
CA ALA A 70 -14.19 -0.07 10.74
C ALA A 70 -13.10 0.32 9.72
N ILE A 71 -12.74 1.60 9.66
CA ILE A 71 -11.68 2.11 8.78
C ILE A 71 -10.33 1.50 9.16
N LYS A 72 -9.97 1.55 10.44
CA LYS A 72 -8.71 1.01 10.94
C LYS A 72 -8.59 -0.49 10.71
N SER A 73 -9.65 -1.25 10.97
CA SER A 73 -9.71 -2.70 10.72
C SER A 73 -9.53 -3.02 9.22
N TYR A 74 -10.14 -2.22 8.34
CA TYR A 74 -9.95 -2.37 6.90
C TYR A 74 -8.50 -2.12 6.47
N ILE A 75 -7.87 -1.05 6.96
CA ILE A 75 -6.47 -0.72 6.64
C ILE A 75 -5.53 -1.80 7.17
N LEU A 76 -5.69 -2.23 8.42
CA LEU A 76 -4.89 -3.30 9.02
C LEU A 76 -5.03 -4.61 8.24
N LYS A 77 -6.23 -4.93 7.74
CA LYS A 77 -6.44 -6.11 6.88
C LYS A 77 -5.68 -6.02 5.55
N LEU A 78 -5.50 -4.82 4.99
CA LEU A 78 -4.67 -4.63 3.79
C LEU A 78 -3.20 -4.84 4.12
N LEU A 79 -2.71 -4.17 5.17
CA LEU A 79 -1.33 -4.25 5.63
C LEU A 79 -0.93 -5.68 6.04
N GLY A 80 -1.85 -6.44 6.64
CA GLY A 80 -1.63 -7.84 7.00
C GLY A 80 -1.44 -8.78 5.80
N ARG A 81 -1.73 -8.36 4.57
CA ARG A 81 -1.50 -9.15 3.35
C ARG A 81 -0.17 -8.83 2.68
N ARG A 82 0.22 -7.55 2.69
CA ARG A 82 1.49 -7.04 2.17
C ARG A 82 1.65 -5.56 2.54
N ASP A 83 2.86 -5.06 2.38
CA ASP A 83 3.13 -3.64 2.52
C ASP A 83 2.37 -2.81 1.46
N HIS A 84 1.92 -1.63 1.89
CA HIS A 84 1.23 -0.66 1.03
C HIS A 84 1.83 0.73 1.25
N ALA A 85 2.01 1.48 0.17
CA ALA A 85 2.33 2.91 0.25
C ALA A 85 1.13 3.68 0.84
N ARG A 86 1.40 4.77 1.57
CA ARG A 86 0.36 5.58 2.23
C ARG A 86 -0.72 6.07 1.25
N LYS A 87 -0.30 6.57 0.09
CA LYS A 87 -1.21 6.99 -1.00
C LYS A 87 -2.11 5.85 -1.50
N GLU A 88 -1.61 4.61 -1.54
CA GLU A 88 -2.39 3.45 -1.96
C GLU A 88 -3.49 3.15 -0.93
N LEU A 89 -3.18 3.22 0.37
CA LEU A 89 -4.15 3.05 1.44
C LEU A 89 -5.23 4.13 1.40
N LEU A 90 -4.85 5.39 1.25
CA LEU A 90 -5.78 6.51 1.11
C LEU A 90 -6.72 6.30 -0.09
N THR A 91 -6.18 5.93 -1.25
CA THR A 91 -6.98 5.65 -2.45
C THR A 91 -7.96 4.49 -2.22
N LYS A 92 -7.52 3.44 -1.53
CA LYS A 92 -8.36 2.27 -1.20
C LYS A 92 -9.45 2.59 -0.17
N ALA A 93 -9.21 3.50 0.75
CA ALA A 93 -10.17 3.97 1.73
C ALA A 93 -11.21 4.90 1.10
N ARG A 94 -10.79 5.80 0.19
CA ARG A 94 -11.71 6.64 -0.59
C ARG A 94 -12.69 5.82 -1.42
N LYS A 95 -12.24 4.70 -2.03
CA LYS A 95 -13.11 3.76 -2.75
C LYS A 95 -14.14 3.03 -1.88
N LYS A 96 -14.05 3.16 -0.55
CA LYS A 96 -15.00 2.65 0.44
C LYS A 96 -15.89 3.76 1.00
N ASP A 97 -15.82 4.96 0.43
CA ASP A 97 -16.55 6.16 0.86
C ASP A 97 -16.25 6.53 2.33
N TYR A 98 -15.04 6.20 2.80
CA TYR A 98 -14.61 6.59 4.13
C TYR A 98 -14.22 8.07 4.19
N PRO A 99 -14.59 8.79 5.27
CA PRO A 99 -14.22 10.19 5.44
C PRO A 99 -12.70 10.38 5.45
N GLU A 100 -12.21 11.24 4.56
CA GLU A 100 -10.77 11.41 4.33
C GLU A 100 -10.00 11.85 5.58
N GLU A 101 -10.54 12.81 6.34
CA GLU A 101 -9.90 13.29 7.57
C GLU A 101 -9.70 12.17 8.60
N VAL A 102 -10.71 11.31 8.76
CA VAL A 102 -10.62 10.15 9.66
C VAL A 102 -9.60 9.12 9.15
N VAL A 103 -9.54 8.91 7.84
CA VAL A 103 -8.53 8.03 7.23
C VAL A 103 -7.13 8.58 7.48
N ILE A 104 -6.89 9.86 7.26
CA ILE A 104 -5.57 10.50 7.45
C ILE A 104 -5.09 10.31 8.90
N THR A 105 -5.93 10.64 9.88
CA THR A 105 -5.58 10.46 11.31
C THR A 105 -5.27 9.01 11.67
N ILE A 106 -6.00 8.03 11.09
CA ILE A 106 -5.69 6.61 11.28
C ILE A 106 -4.35 6.23 10.63
N LEU A 107 -4.07 6.74 9.42
CA LEU A 107 -2.80 6.46 8.75
C LEU A 107 -1.61 7.05 9.53
N ASP A 108 -1.76 8.25 10.11
CA ASP A 108 -0.75 8.87 10.98
C ASP A 108 -0.46 8.00 12.20
N GLU A 109 -1.50 7.52 12.90
CA GLU A 109 -1.30 6.61 14.04
C GLU A 109 -0.65 5.29 13.66
N LEU A 110 -0.94 4.77 12.47
CA LEU A 110 -0.36 3.51 11.99
C LEU A 110 1.10 3.70 11.55
N GLU A 111 1.44 4.86 11.03
CA GLU A 111 2.82 5.24 10.70
C GLU A 111 3.65 5.44 11.97
N GLU A 112 3.11 6.15 12.98
CA GLU A 112 3.76 6.32 14.29
C GLU A 112 4.02 4.96 14.97
N LYS A 113 3.09 4.01 14.83
CA LYS A 113 3.24 2.64 15.36
C LYS A 113 4.09 1.72 14.49
N GLY A 114 4.63 2.21 13.38
CA GLY A 114 5.50 1.45 12.48
C GLY A 114 4.79 0.42 11.58
N TYR A 115 3.45 0.41 11.54
CA TYR A 115 2.70 -0.42 10.59
C TYR A 115 2.81 0.08 9.15
N ILE A 116 3.05 1.38 8.97
CA ILE A 116 3.34 2.01 7.69
C ILE A 116 4.76 2.56 7.77
N ASN A 117 5.61 2.16 6.84
CA ASN A 117 6.98 2.66 6.73
C ASN A 117 7.33 2.84 5.25
N GLU A 118 7.37 4.10 4.80
CA GLU A 118 7.63 4.42 3.39
C GLU A 118 9.09 4.14 2.97
N GLU A 119 10.06 4.25 3.89
CA GLU A 119 11.46 3.92 3.62
C GLU A 119 11.61 2.42 3.34
N SER A 120 11.14 1.58 4.26
CA SER A 120 11.19 0.12 4.11
C SER A 120 10.38 -0.34 2.90
N PHE A 121 9.22 0.29 2.65
CA PHE A 121 8.45 0.03 1.43
C PHE A 121 9.27 0.33 0.16
N ALA A 122 9.96 1.46 0.10
CA ALA A 122 10.76 1.85 -1.06
C ALA A 122 11.96 0.94 -1.29
N GLU A 123 12.63 0.52 -0.22
CA GLU A 123 13.75 -0.43 -0.27
C GLU A 123 13.31 -1.80 -0.81
N LYS A 124 12.29 -2.40 -0.20
CA LYS A 124 11.73 -3.69 -0.65
C LYS A 124 11.23 -3.60 -2.08
N PHE A 125 10.52 -2.53 -2.43
CA PHE A 125 10.03 -2.32 -3.78
C PHE A 125 11.18 -2.21 -4.81
N THR A 126 12.26 -1.52 -4.45
CA THR A 126 13.45 -1.41 -5.30
C THR A 126 14.08 -2.76 -5.52
N ALA A 127 14.32 -3.52 -4.44
CA ALA A 127 14.88 -4.86 -4.50
C ALA A 127 14.02 -5.80 -5.36
N ASP A 128 12.70 -5.84 -5.12
CA ASP A 128 11.78 -6.68 -5.87
C ASP A 128 11.77 -6.34 -7.35
N LYS A 129 11.74 -5.04 -7.71
CA LYS A 129 11.68 -4.61 -9.11
C LYS A 129 12.99 -4.85 -9.84
N PHE A 130 14.12 -4.72 -9.17
CA PHE A 130 15.40 -5.09 -9.76
C PHE A 130 15.51 -6.62 -9.92
N ASN A 131 15.35 -7.37 -8.84
CA ASN A 131 15.59 -8.82 -8.83
C ASN A 131 14.58 -9.60 -9.68
N LEU A 132 13.28 -9.32 -9.54
CA LEU A 132 12.22 -10.11 -10.19
C LEU A 132 11.89 -9.59 -11.59
N ASN A 133 11.94 -8.27 -11.79
CA ASN A 133 11.51 -7.65 -13.04
C ASN A 133 12.67 -7.11 -13.90
N GLN A 134 13.90 -7.09 -13.37
CA GLN A 134 15.09 -6.55 -14.03
C GLN A 134 14.81 -5.11 -14.52
N TRP A 135 14.20 -4.30 -13.65
CA TRP A 135 13.98 -2.88 -13.88
C TRP A 135 15.21 -2.09 -13.45
N GLY A 136 15.60 -1.12 -14.28
CA GLY A 136 16.66 -0.18 -13.93
C GLY A 136 16.17 0.95 -13.02
N PRO A 137 17.12 1.70 -12.42
CA PRO A 137 16.83 2.71 -11.41
C PRO A 137 15.75 3.72 -11.82
N SER A 138 15.82 4.27 -13.04
CA SER A 138 14.90 5.32 -13.49
C SER A 138 13.45 4.84 -13.55
N LYS A 139 13.25 3.57 -13.90
CA LYS A 139 11.90 2.98 -13.95
C LYS A 139 11.37 2.72 -12.54
N ILE A 140 12.22 2.22 -11.64
CA ILE A 140 11.84 2.02 -10.24
C ILE A 140 11.44 3.35 -9.61
N LYS A 141 12.27 4.40 -9.76
CA LYS A 141 11.96 5.77 -9.31
C LYS A 141 10.59 6.23 -9.81
N ALA A 142 10.34 6.16 -11.11
CA ALA A 142 9.07 6.59 -11.70
C ALA A 142 7.86 5.85 -11.10
N HIS A 143 8.00 4.57 -10.76
CA HIS A 143 6.94 3.79 -10.13
C HIS A 143 6.75 4.12 -8.64
N LEU A 144 7.83 4.40 -7.90
CA LEU A 144 7.75 4.88 -6.52
C LEU A 144 7.09 6.27 -6.45
N TYR A 145 7.42 7.18 -7.37
CA TYR A 145 6.75 8.48 -7.50
C TYR A 145 5.24 8.34 -7.73
N LYS A 146 4.84 7.44 -8.64
CA LYS A 146 3.40 7.16 -8.87
C LYS A 146 2.70 6.67 -7.61
N LYS A 147 3.41 5.89 -6.79
CA LYS A 147 2.96 5.40 -5.49
C LYS A 147 2.96 6.47 -4.38
N GLY A 148 3.45 7.68 -4.66
CA GLY A 148 3.40 8.80 -3.73
C GLY A 148 4.57 8.88 -2.75
N ILE A 149 5.61 8.07 -2.94
CA ILE A 149 6.80 8.11 -2.08
C ILE A 149 7.57 9.40 -2.36
N SER A 150 8.08 10.04 -1.30
CA SER A 150 8.83 11.30 -1.41
C SER A 150 10.13 11.12 -2.21
N SER A 151 10.56 12.19 -2.87
CA SER A 151 11.81 12.19 -3.66
C SER A 151 13.02 11.81 -2.80
N HIS A 152 13.09 12.30 -1.56
CA HIS A 152 14.17 11.98 -0.64
C HIS A 152 14.30 10.47 -0.37
N ILE A 153 13.18 9.81 -0.04
CA ILE A 153 13.15 8.36 0.22
C ILE A 153 13.49 7.57 -1.05
N ILE A 154 12.99 8.04 -2.21
CA ILE A 154 13.29 7.42 -3.50
C ILE A 154 14.79 7.49 -3.81
N GLU A 155 15.41 8.66 -3.66
CA GLU A 155 16.83 8.82 -3.93
C GLU A 155 17.68 7.98 -2.98
N LYS A 156 17.36 7.96 -1.69
CA LYS A 156 18.04 7.14 -0.67
C LYS A 156 17.95 5.64 -0.99
N SER A 157 16.73 5.13 -1.21
CA SER A 157 16.53 3.70 -1.52
C SER A 157 17.23 3.26 -2.81
N ILE A 158 17.28 4.11 -3.82
CA ILE A 158 18.00 3.81 -5.07
C ILE A 158 19.51 3.89 -4.87
N ALA A 159 20.02 4.91 -4.18
CA ALA A 159 21.45 5.04 -3.92
C ALA A 159 21.97 3.82 -3.15
N ASN A 160 21.33 3.51 -2.02
CA ASN A 160 21.71 2.38 -1.17
C ASN A 160 21.66 1.05 -1.92
N TYR A 161 20.61 0.81 -2.72
CA TYR A 161 20.47 -0.46 -3.40
C TYR A 161 21.48 -0.64 -4.54
N PHE A 162 21.81 0.43 -5.27
CA PHE A 162 22.64 0.34 -6.48
C PHE A 162 24.11 0.70 -6.28
N GLU A 163 24.55 1.00 -5.05
CA GLU A 163 25.94 1.35 -4.73
C GLU A 163 26.92 0.26 -5.19
N ASP A 164 26.63 -1.00 -4.83
CA ASP A 164 27.50 -2.16 -5.12
C ASP A 164 26.95 -3.07 -6.23
N VAL A 165 25.88 -2.66 -6.92
CA VAL A 165 25.25 -3.52 -7.93
C VAL A 165 25.99 -3.44 -9.26
N GLU A 166 26.59 -4.56 -9.67
CA GLU A 166 27.17 -4.70 -11.00
C GLU A 166 26.07 -4.83 -12.08
N LEU A 167 25.69 -3.70 -12.68
CA LEU A 167 24.67 -3.65 -13.73
C LEU A 167 25.06 -4.38 -15.02
N LYS A 168 26.37 -4.56 -15.27
CA LYS A 168 26.91 -5.24 -16.45
C LYS A 168 26.29 -6.63 -16.64
N GLU A 169 26.30 -7.45 -15.59
CA GLU A 169 25.77 -8.81 -15.66
C GLU A 169 24.25 -8.83 -15.87
N THR A 170 23.55 -7.84 -15.32
CA THR A 170 22.11 -7.66 -15.57
C THR A 170 21.84 -7.35 -17.04
N TYR A 171 22.65 -6.50 -17.69
CA TYR A 171 22.53 -6.19 -19.11
C TYR A 171 22.74 -7.42 -19.98
N LYS A 172 23.80 -8.19 -19.71
CA LYS A 172 24.11 -9.43 -20.41
C LYS A 172 22.93 -10.39 -20.37
N ASN A 173 22.43 -10.69 -19.17
CA ASN A 173 21.27 -11.57 -18.99
C ASN A 173 20.02 -11.09 -19.73
N LEU A 174 19.73 -9.78 -19.68
CA LEU A 174 18.59 -9.19 -20.40
C LEU A 174 18.71 -9.31 -21.91
N VAL A 175 19.91 -9.06 -22.45
CA VAL A 175 20.18 -9.09 -23.88
C VAL A 175 20.18 -10.52 -24.40
N LEU A 176 20.86 -11.44 -23.72
CA LEU A 176 20.92 -12.87 -24.09
C LEU A 176 19.53 -13.52 -24.11
N LYS A 177 18.67 -13.23 -23.11
CA LYS A 177 17.26 -13.68 -23.10
C LYS A 177 16.47 -13.26 -24.35
N ARG A 178 16.93 -12.24 -25.07
CA ARG A 178 16.29 -11.71 -26.29
C ARG A 178 17.20 -11.77 -27.52
N LYS A 179 18.33 -12.47 -27.47
CA LYS A 179 19.33 -12.56 -28.54
C LYS A 179 18.72 -12.80 -29.92
N ARG A 180 17.86 -13.82 -30.03
CA ARG A 180 17.14 -14.16 -31.29
C ARG A 180 16.35 -12.98 -31.88
N ARG A 181 15.80 -12.08 -31.06
CA ARG A 181 15.05 -10.90 -31.53
C ARG A 181 15.98 -9.81 -32.06
N PHE A 182 17.17 -9.67 -31.48
CA PHE A 182 18.16 -8.69 -31.94
C PHE A 182 18.86 -9.14 -33.21
N LEU A 183 19.13 -10.44 -33.35
CA LEU A 183 19.73 -11.02 -34.56
C LEU A 183 18.87 -10.90 -35.83
N LYS A 184 17.54 -10.70 -35.69
CA LYS A 184 16.65 -10.41 -36.83
C LYS A 184 16.97 -9.09 -37.53
N GLU A 185 17.73 -8.20 -36.90
CA GLU A 185 18.20 -6.96 -37.52
C GLU A 185 19.62 -7.16 -38.05
N GLU A 186 19.77 -7.15 -39.36
CA GLU A 186 21.05 -7.32 -40.04
C GLU A 186 21.95 -6.08 -39.91
N ASN A 187 21.35 -4.88 -39.91
CA ASN A 187 22.11 -3.64 -39.80
C ASN A 187 22.60 -3.43 -38.36
N LEU A 188 23.92 -3.41 -38.18
CA LEU A 188 24.57 -3.30 -36.86
C LEU A 188 24.17 -2.05 -36.08
N LEU A 189 24.05 -0.88 -36.72
CA LEU A 189 23.63 0.36 -36.06
C LEU A 189 22.18 0.29 -35.59
N LYS A 190 21.28 -0.25 -36.42
CA LYS A 190 19.88 -0.48 -36.04
C LYS A 190 19.78 -1.51 -34.91
N ARG A 191 20.64 -2.54 -34.89
CA ARG A 191 20.71 -3.54 -33.82
C ARG A 191 21.18 -2.90 -32.50
N LYS A 192 22.26 -2.11 -32.51
CA LYS A 192 22.74 -1.32 -31.36
C LYS A 192 21.60 -0.46 -30.79
N LYS A 193 20.89 0.27 -31.67
CA LYS A 193 19.72 1.08 -31.27
C LYS A 193 18.61 0.24 -30.64
N LYS A 194 18.27 -0.94 -31.20
CA LYS A 194 17.24 -1.83 -30.63
C LYS A 194 17.61 -2.34 -29.23
N ILE A 195 18.88 -2.68 -29.00
CA ILE A 195 19.39 -3.09 -27.68
C ILE A 195 19.30 -1.91 -26.72
N PHE A 196 19.78 -0.73 -27.12
CA PHE A 196 19.70 0.49 -26.33
C PHE A 196 18.25 0.82 -25.94
N ASP A 197 17.33 0.87 -26.90
CA ASP A 197 15.92 1.18 -26.68
C ASP A 197 15.25 0.14 -25.75
N TYR A 198 15.70 -1.11 -25.79
CA TYR A 198 15.22 -2.13 -24.87
C TYR A 198 15.68 -1.88 -23.42
N LEU A 199 16.98 -1.67 -23.21
CA LEU A 199 17.55 -1.41 -21.89
C LEU A 199 17.07 -0.05 -21.32
N ASN A 200 16.92 0.96 -22.16
CA ASN A 200 16.38 2.26 -21.76
C ASN A 200 14.91 2.13 -21.30
N ARG A 201 14.06 1.37 -22.02
CA ARG A 201 12.68 1.05 -21.57
C ARG A 201 12.62 0.17 -20.31
N LYS A 202 13.70 -0.55 -20.01
CA LYS A 202 13.87 -1.23 -18.72
C LYS A 202 14.23 -0.27 -17.60
N GLY A 203 14.72 0.92 -17.89
CA GLY A 203 14.97 2.00 -16.92
C GLY A 203 16.44 2.24 -16.61
N PHE A 204 17.35 1.72 -17.43
CA PHE A 204 18.79 1.93 -17.25
C PHE A 204 19.25 3.23 -17.89
N LYS A 205 20.24 3.89 -17.27
CA LYS A 205 20.71 5.21 -17.71
C LYS A 205 21.47 5.08 -19.04
N PRO A 206 21.27 6.02 -20.00
CA PRO A 206 21.96 5.99 -21.30
C PRO A 206 23.47 5.81 -21.20
N ASN A 207 24.15 6.61 -20.37
CA ASN A 207 25.61 6.55 -20.23
C ASN A 207 26.10 5.17 -19.76
N SER A 208 25.37 4.52 -18.86
CA SER A 208 25.71 3.18 -18.38
C SER A 208 25.50 2.13 -19.47
N ILE A 209 24.45 2.26 -20.28
CA ILE A 209 24.21 1.37 -21.43
C ILE A 209 25.32 1.52 -22.46
N PHE A 210 25.68 2.76 -22.84
CA PHE A 210 26.71 3.03 -23.85
C PHE A 210 28.08 2.46 -23.44
N LYS A 211 28.45 2.57 -22.16
CA LYS A 211 29.69 2.00 -21.62
C LYS A 211 29.87 0.51 -21.91
N HIS A 212 28.77 -0.24 -22.01
CA HIS A 212 28.80 -1.70 -22.22
C HIS A 212 28.27 -2.11 -23.60
N MET A 213 27.97 -1.17 -24.51
CA MET A 213 27.28 -1.48 -25.76
C MET A 213 28.09 -2.38 -26.70
N ASP A 214 29.40 -2.16 -26.80
CA ASP A 214 30.24 -2.96 -27.69
C ASP A 214 30.33 -4.41 -27.22
N GLU A 215 30.60 -4.64 -25.93
CA GLU A 215 30.57 -5.98 -25.34
C GLU A 215 29.20 -6.68 -25.54
N LEU A 216 28.09 -5.94 -25.37
CA LEU A 216 26.75 -6.50 -25.57
C LEU A 216 26.49 -6.88 -27.03
N MET A 217 27.10 -6.18 -27.99
CA MET A 217 26.99 -6.50 -29.41
C MET A 217 27.80 -7.74 -29.78
N ASP A 218 29.00 -7.88 -29.21
CA ASP A 218 29.85 -9.06 -29.41
C ASP A 218 29.12 -10.32 -28.92
N MET A 219 28.55 -10.27 -27.69
CA MET A 219 27.79 -11.38 -27.09
C MET A 219 26.49 -11.76 -27.83
N VAL A 220 25.92 -10.84 -28.62
CA VAL A 220 24.74 -11.14 -29.45
C VAL A 220 25.15 -11.84 -30.74
N SER A 221 26.39 -11.62 -31.18
CA SER A 221 26.92 -12.04 -32.48
C SER A 221 27.69 -13.36 -32.41
N GLU A 222 28.37 -13.65 -31.30
CA GLU A 222 28.56 -15.03 -30.78
C GLU A 222 27.20 -15.67 -30.56
#